data_AF-A0A544YXU7-F1
#
_entry.id   AF-A0A544YXU7-F1
#
_cell.length_a   1.000
_cell.length_b   1.000
_cell.length_c   1.000
_cell.angle_alpha   90.00
_cell.angle_beta   90.00
_cell.angle_gamma   90.00
#
_symmetry.space_group_name_H-M   'P 1'
#
loop_
_entity.id
_entity.type
_entity.pdbx_description
1 polymer ?
#
loop_
_entity_poly.entity_id
_entity_poly.type
_entity_poly.pdbx_seq_one_letter_code
_entity_poly.pdbx_strand_id
1 'polypeptide(L)'
;MTTGICSPYGFTRSPTEETATLSWSDGRWTVAGRPLAVPPQADDVAALRPLRGLRVEWPERPAPGALDVIAALAAAGVPLTGQDPPGWVREDDPVLAGLVAAWTPEADDGRPDSVADLRREEHSVRLRRHALRTTGVGTGLAPVTVVMATRRPHYVAHALRQLARQRGVGLEAVVALHGFPAARVREALAEFPHPMTVVEADPEAPLGAVLNMAAARASTGIVTKWDDDDWYGPEHLADLLLAMAYSGAELVGTAPEFFYLQPLDATIRRVDYSSEVWADHVAGGTIMVGRETFEQAGGFGALDRGEDAHLLRAVAAGGGRVYRTHGLGYILRRSVGAEHTWNLPLAHFLRVAANQWRGFRPSVMLEAP
;
A
#
# COMPACT_ATOMS: atom_id res chain seq x y z
N MET A 1 -10.86 -5.30 18.24
CA MET A 1 -9.87 -4.49 18.98
C MET A 1 -9.97 -3.08 18.41
N THR A 2 -10.35 -2.08 19.20
CA THR A 2 -10.29 -0.67 18.78
C THR A 2 -8.84 -0.34 18.50
N THR A 3 -8.51 -0.12 17.23
CA THR A 3 -7.17 0.29 16.83
C THR A 3 -6.91 1.66 17.42
N GLY A 4 -5.84 1.78 18.22
CA GLY A 4 -5.46 3.03 18.90
C GLY A 4 -4.97 4.12 17.94
N ILE A 5 -5.41 4.12 16.68
CA ILE A 5 -5.04 5.15 15.71
C ILE A 5 -6.03 6.31 15.78
N CYS A 6 -5.51 7.51 15.61
CA CYS A 6 -6.30 8.75 15.64
C CYS A 6 -7.21 8.88 14.40
N SER A 7 -6.75 8.36 13.26
CA SER A 7 -7.47 8.41 11.98
C SER A 7 -6.93 7.35 11.02
N PRO A 8 -7.81 6.55 10.37
CA PRO A 8 -7.38 5.72 9.26
C PRO A 8 -7.14 6.55 8.00
N TYR A 9 -7.77 7.71 7.85
CA TYR A 9 -7.64 8.53 6.66
C TYR A 9 -6.26 9.18 6.55
N GLY A 10 -5.64 9.09 5.38
CA GLY A 10 -4.32 9.64 5.13
C GLY A 10 -4.33 11.15 4.89
N PHE A 11 -3.17 11.64 4.48
CA PHE A 11 -2.92 13.05 4.22
C PHE A 11 -3.17 13.43 2.76
N THR A 12 -3.39 14.71 2.48
CA THR A 12 -3.66 15.13 1.10
C THR A 12 -2.43 14.91 0.21
N ARG A 13 -2.64 14.34 -0.98
CA ARG A 13 -1.58 14.13 -1.99
C ARG A 13 -1.03 15.43 -2.57
N SER A 14 -1.85 16.47 -2.63
CA SER A 14 -1.45 17.81 -3.03
C SER A 14 -1.85 18.76 -1.90
N PRO A 15 -0.88 19.28 -1.14
CA PRO A 15 -1.16 20.14 0.00
C PRO A 15 -1.55 21.51 -0.51
N THR A 16 -2.46 22.19 0.19
CA THR A 16 -2.91 23.54 -0.13
C THR A 16 -2.29 24.60 0.78
N GLU A 17 -1.60 24.17 1.83
CA GLU A 17 -0.91 25.01 2.81
C GLU A 17 0.54 24.58 2.96
N GLU A 18 1.39 25.50 3.41
CA GLU A 18 2.83 25.25 3.60
C GLU A 18 3.12 24.39 4.84
N THR A 19 4.40 24.11 5.07
CA THR A 19 4.83 23.41 6.30
C THR A 19 4.59 24.31 7.51
N ALA A 20 3.84 23.83 8.51
CA ALA A 20 3.65 24.52 9.78
C ALA A 20 4.64 24.03 10.84
N THR A 21 4.83 24.81 11.90
CA THR A 21 5.66 24.43 13.04
C THR A 21 4.82 23.72 14.10
N LEU A 22 5.32 22.58 14.57
CA LEU A 22 4.84 21.85 15.74
C LEU A 22 5.77 22.16 16.91
N SER A 23 5.33 23.05 17.80
CA SER A 23 6.14 23.56 18.91
C SER A 23 5.70 22.97 20.25
N TRP A 24 6.69 22.73 21.12
CA TRP A 24 6.45 22.34 22.51
C TRP A 24 6.41 23.57 23.43
N SER A 25 5.28 23.81 24.10
CA SER A 25 5.13 24.89 25.08
C SER A 25 4.20 24.46 26.21
N ASP A 26 4.45 24.92 27.44
CA ASP A 26 3.61 24.63 28.62
C ASP A 26 3.26 23.14 28.81
N GLY A 27 4.22 22.25 28.50
CA GLY A 27 4.03 20.80 28.66
C GLY A 27 3.13 20.14 27.60
N ARG A 28 2.89 20.80 26.47
CA ARG A 28 2.00 20.31 25.40
C ARG A 28 2.51 20.68 24.01
N TRP A 29 2.08 19.89 23.03
CA TRP A 29 2.29 20.18 21.62
C TRP A 29 1.27 21.18 21.10
N THR A 30 1.73 22.13 20.28
CA THR A 30 0.88 23.13 19.63
C THR A 30 1.23 23.28 18.15
N VAL A 31 0.21 23.52 17.31
CA VAL A 31 0.38 23.89 15.89
C VAL A 31 -0.26 25.24 15.68
N ALA A 32 0.51 26.22 15.20
CA ALA A 32 0.06 27.61 15.05
C ALA A 32 -0.61 28.17 16.33
N GLY A 33 -0.07 27.83 17.50
CA GLY A 33 -0.58 28.26 18.82
C GLY A 33 -1.82 27.51 19.33
N ARG A 34 -2.37 26.55 18.57
CA ARG A 34 -3.48 25.70 19.01
C ARG A 34 -2.94 24.41 19.63
N PRO A 35 -3.34 24.05 20.85
CA PRO A 35 -2.90 22.81 21.49
C PRO A 35 -3.51 21.58 20.81
N LEU A 36 -2.73 20.51 20.69
CA LEU A 36 -3.21 19.19 20.29
C LEU A 36 -3.69 18.40 21.51
N ALA A 37 -4.67 17.53 21.32
CA ALA A 37 -5.05 16.57 22.35
C ALA A 37 -3.91 15.55 22.61
N VAL A 38 -3.93 14.91 23.79
CA VAL A 38 -2.97 13.87 24.17
C VAL A 38 -3.75 12.61 24.58
N PRO A 39 -3.83 11.57 23.72
CA PRO A 39 -3.31 11.52 22.35
C PRO A 39 -4.13 12.40 21.37
N PRO A 40 -3.58 12.76 20.19
CA PRO A 40 -4.31 13.48 19.15
C PRO A 40 -5.60 12.77 18.74
N GLN A 41 -6.64 13.54 18.46
CA GLN A 41 -7.93 13.03 18.03
C GLN A 41 -8.10 13.14 16.50
N ALA A 42 -9.16 12.54 15.96
CA ALA A 42 -9.46 12.57 14.53
C ALA A 42 -9.59 14.01 13.99
N ASP A 43 -10.19 14.91 14.76
CA ASP A 43 -10.37 16.32 14.40
C ASP A 43 -9.06 17.09 14.38
N ASP A 44 -8.13 16.78 15.31
CA ASP A 44 -6.77 17.34 15.29
C ASP A 44 -6.08 16.97 13.98
N VAL A 45 -6.08 15.69 13.61
CA VAL A 45 -5.45 15.22 12.36
C VAL A 45 -6.15 15.81 11.13
N ALA A 46 -7.48 15.92 11.14
CA ALA A 46 -8.25 16.47 10.04
C ALA A 46 -7.86 17.93 9.76
N ALA A 47 -7.67 18.74 10.80
CA ALA A 47 -7.24 20.13 10.69
C ALA A 47 -5.82 20.29 10.12
N LEU A 48 -4.97 19.27 10.24
CA LEU A 48 -3.60 19.29 9.73
C LEU A 48 -3.50 18.90 8.26
N ARG A 49 -4.48 18.17 7.71
CA ARG A 49 -4.45 17.62 6.33
C ARG A 49 -4.06 18.60 5.23
N PRO A 50 -4.50 19.87 5.22
CA PRO A 50 -4.14 20.82 4.18
C PRO A 50 -2.64 21.15 4.10
N LEU A 51 -1.90 20.98 5.20
CA LEU A 51 -0.49 21.36 5.32
C LEU A 51 0.42 20.50 4.43
N ARG A 52 1.59 21.02 4.08
CA ARG A 52 2.67 20.21 3.49
C ARG A 52 3.33 19.27 4.51
N GLY A 53 3.18 19.55 5.80
CA GLY A 53 3.74 18.75 6.88
C GLY A 53 3.96 19.59 8.13
N LEU A 54 4.54 18.97 9.15
CA LEU A 54 4.89 19.61 10.40
C LEU A 54 6.40 19.59 10.64
N ARG A 55 6.99 20.76 10.89
CA ARG A 55 8.34 20.88 11.40
C ARG A 55 8.33 20.76 12.92
N VAL A 56 8.91 19.70 13.45
CA VAL A 56 8.99 19.39 14.87
C VAL A 56 10.08 20.24 15.54
N GLU A 57 9.67 21.04 16.51
CA GLU A 57 10.56 21.73 17.46
C GLU A 57 10.54 20.97 18.79
N TRP A 58 11.52 20.10 18.97
CA TRP A 58 11.62 19.20 20.11
C TRP A 58 11.83 19.94 21.45
N PRO A 59 11.26 19.44 22.56
CA PRO A 59 11.66 19.93 23.87
C PRO A 59 13.13 19.60 24.16
N GLU A 60 13.83 20.54 24.81
CA GLU A 60 15.25 20.39 25.16
C GLU A 60 15.52 19.19 26.07
N ARG A 61 14.54 18.85 26.92
CA ARG A 61 14.60 17.74 27.88
C ARG A 61 13.45 16.76 27.62
N PRO A 62 13.62 15.48 28.01
CA PRO A 62 12.54 14.50 27.93
C PRO A 62 11.28 15.03 28.63
N ALA A 63 10.14 14.88 27.96
CA ALA A 63 8.84 15.24 28.50
C ALA A 63 7.87 14.06 28.36
N PRO A 64 7.15 13.68 29.44
CA PRO A 64 6.19 12.58 29.38
C PRO A 64 5.16 12.77 28.26
N GLY A 65 4.92 11.72 27.47
CA GLY A 65 3.94 11.73 26.38
C GLY A 65 4.34 12.52 25.12
N ALA A 66 5.51 13.17 25.11
CA ALA A 66 5.94 13.96 23.95
C ALA A 66 6.13 13.08 22.70
N LEU A 67 6.78 11.92 22.84
CA LEU A 67 6.97 10.97 21.75
C LEU A 67 5.68 10.26 21.33
N ASP A 68 4.78 9.99 22.27
CA ASP A 68 3.49 9.36 21.98
C ASP A 68 2.67 10.21 20.99
N VAL A 69 2.69 11.54 21.14
CA VAL A 69 2.02 12.46 20.20
C VAL A 69 2.68 12.43 18.82
N ILE A 70 4.01 12.42 18.75
CA ILE A 70 4.75 12.33 17.48
C ILE A 70 4.44 11.00 16.77
N ALA A 71 4.49 9.89 17.50
CA ALA A 71 4.13 8.57 16.99
C ALA A 71 2.67 8.52 16.53
N ALA A 72 1.74 9.12 17.28
CA ALA A 72 0.33 9.18 16.91
C ALA A 72 0.08 9.99 15.63
N LEU A 73 0.77 11.13 15.46
CA LEU A 73 0.72 11.92 14.22
C LEU A 73 1.32 11.16 13.03
N ALA A 74 2.47 10.52 13.22
CA ALA A 74 3.11 9.69 12.20
C ALA A 74 2.23 8.49 11.80
N ALA A 75 1.63 7.79 12.76
CA ALA A 75 0.70 6.68 12.54
C ALA A 75 -0.58 7.11 11.78
N ALA A 76 -0.99 8.36 11.94
CA ALA A 76 -2.07 8.98 11.19
C ALA A 76 -1.65 9.49 9.79
N GLY A 77 -0.38 9.29 9.41
CA GLY A 77 0.15 9.68 8.10
C GLY A 77 0.53 11.16 7.98
N VAL A 78 0.64 11.90 9.08
CA VAL A 78 1.09 13.29 9.04
C VAL A 78 2.58 13.32 8.66
N PRO A 79 3.00 14.02 7.58
CA PRO A 79 4.41 14.18 7.24
C PRO A 79 5.11 15.02 8.32
N LEU A 80 6.15 14.46 8.95
CA LEU A 80 6.92 15.12 10.00
C LEU A 80 8.36 15.35 9.54
N THR A 81 8.89 16.55 9.74
CA THR A 81 10.29 16.92 9.47
C THR A 81 10.85 17.65 10.68
N GLY A 82 12.17 17.73 10.83
CA GLY A 82 12.78 18.49 11.91
C GLY A 82 14.27 18.69 11.68
N GLN A 83 14.85 19.60 12.47
CA GLN A 83 16.30 19.59 12.68
C GLN A 83 16.71 18.32 13.41
N ASP A 84 18.02 18.10 13.55
CA ASP A 84 18.58 16.97 14.28
C ASP A 84 17.91 16.77 15.66
N PRO A 85 17.15 15.68 15.88
CA PRO A 85 16.42 15.46 17.13
C PRO A 85 17.36 15.35 18.33
N PRO A 86 16.98 15.85 19.52
CA PRO A 86 17.85 15.82 20.70
C PRO A 86 18.20 14.38 21.12
N GLY A 87 19.28 14.22 21.88
CA GLY A 87 19.85 12.92 22.25
C GLY A 87 18.82 11.95 22.83
N TRP A 88 17.92 12.45 23.68
CA TRP A 88 16.89 11.63 24.31
C TRP A 88 15.88 11.03 23.31
N VAL A 89 15.58 11.71 22.20
CA VAL A 89 14.71 11.16 21.13
C VAL A 89 15.45 10.06 20.38
N ARG A 90 16.72 10.27 20.06
CA ARG A 90 17.55 9.27 19.36
C ARG A 90 17.81 8.03 20.20
N GLU A 91 17.88 8.18 21.52
CA GLU A 91 18.04 7.07 22.45
C GLU A 91 16.74 6.26 22.60
N ASP A 92 15.58 6.92 22.66
CA ASP A 92 14.28 6.26 22.85
C ASP A 92 13.74 5.63 21.55
N ASP A 93 13.76 6.37 20.44
CA ASP A 93 13.33 5.90 19.11
C ASP A 93 14.28 6.39 18.00
N PRO A 94 15.41 5.69 17.77
CA PRO A 94 16.41 6.10 16.78
C PRO A 94 15.88 6.09 15.34
N VAL A 95 14.92 5.23 15.03
CA VAL A 95 14.36 5.11 13.67
C VAL A 95 13.43 6.28 13.39
N LEU A 96 12.53 6.62 14.32
CA LEU A 96 11.68 7.81 14.20
C LEU A 96 12.54 9.08 14.12
N ALA A 97 13.56 9.21 14.97
CA ALA A 97 14.48 10.34 14.94
C ALA A 97 15.15 10.50 13.57
N GLY A 98 15.69 9.39 13.04
CA GLY A 98 16.33 9.36 11.73
C GLY A 98 15.37 9.73 10.61
N LEU A 99 14.14 9.21 10.62
CA LEU A 99 13.12 9.55 9.62
C LEU A 99 12.75 11.04 9.67
N VAL A 100 12.46 11.59 10.85
CA VAL A 100 12.09 13.01 10.99
C VAL A 100 13.22 13.93 10.48
N ALA A 101 14.48 13.57 10.69
CA ALA A 101 15.63 14.33 10.19
C ALA A 101 15.93 14.12 8.69
N ALA A 102 15.45 13.03 8.08
CA ALA A 102 15.84 12.61 6.73
C ALA A 102 15.11 13.32 5.59
N TRP A 103 14.04 14.07 5.88
CA TRP A 103 13.26 14.75 4.87
C TRP A 103 13.25 16.25 5.08
N THR A 104 13.67 16.99 4.05
CA THR A 104 13.51 18.45 3.96
C THR A 104 12.40 18.73 2.95
N PRO A 105 11.32 19.43 3.32
CA PRO A 105 10.25 19.77 2.40
C PRO A 105 10.78 20.61 1.22
N GLU A 106 10.49 20.14 0.01
CA GLU A 106 10.71 20.88 -1.23
C GLU A 106 9.38 21.48 -1.71
N ALA A 107 9.47 22.65 -2.32
CA ALA A 107 8.34 23.25 -3.02
C ALA A 107 8.08 22.49 -4.31
N ASP A 108 6.81 22.29 -4.64
CA ASP A 108 6.43 21.79 -5.96
C ASP A 108 6.61 22.90 -7.00
N ASP A 109 7.37 22.63 -8.06
CA ASP A 109 7.63 23.57 -9.14
C ASP A 109 6.55 23.52 -10.25
N GLY A 110 5.53 22.67 -10.06
CA GLY A 110 4.38 22.54 -10.95
C GLY A 110 4.68 21.81 -12.26
N ARG A 111 5.88 21.25 -12.43
CA ARG A 111 6.24 20.50 -13.62
C ARG A 111 5.72 19.07 -13.56
N PRO A 112 5.33 18.46 -14.69
CA PRO A 112 4.88 17.06 -14.71
C PRO A 112 5.93 16.04 -14.23
N ASP A 113 7.22 16.38 -14.25
CA ASP A 113 8.29 15.51 -13.76
C ASP A 113 8.68 15.78 -12.29
N SER A 114 8.06 16.78 -11.65
CA SER A 114 8.25 17.11 -10.23
C SER A 114 7.96 15.91 -9.33
N VAL A 115 8.85 15.70 -8.36
CA VAL A 115 8.72 14.62 -7.37
C VAL A 115 8.51 15.15 -5.95
N ALA A 116 8.34 16.47 -5.75
CA ALA A 116 8.26 17.06 -4.41
C ALA A 116 7.13 16.44 -3.56
N ASP A 117 5.93 16.36 -4.13
CA ASP A 117 4.76 15.76 -3.47
C ASP A 117 4.90 14.23 -3.35
N LEU A 118 5.48 13.57 -4.36
CA LEU A 118 5.79 12.14 -4.28
C LEU A 118 6.77 11.83 -3.13
N ARG A 119 7.85 12.59 -2.98
CA ARG A 119 8.83 12.43 -1.89
C ARG A 119 8.20 12.67 -0.53
N ARG A 120 7.27 13.63 -0.42
CA ARG A 120 6.49 13.83 0.80
C ARG A 120 5.66 12.59 1.14
N GLU A 121 4.94 12.02 0.16
CA GLU A 121 4.09 10.84 0.39
C GLU A 121 4.92 9.61 0.78
N GLU A 122 6.04 9.37 0.08
CA GLU A 122 6.96 8.27 0.41
C GLU A 122 7.53 8.41 1.83
N HIS A 123 7.86 9.64 2.23
CA HIS A 123 8.32 9.95 3.58
C HIS A 123 7.24 9.72 4.64
N SER A 124 6.03 10.23 4.40
CA SER A 124 4.87 10.01 5.26
C SER A 124 4.59 8.52 5.48
N VAL A 125 4.63 7.72 4.42
CA VAL A 125 4.39 6.28 4.54
C VAL A 125 5.51 5.58 5.34
N ARG A 126 6.77 5.96 5.18
CA ARG A 126 7.87 5.41 5.98
C ARG A 126 7.71 5.71 7.48
N LEU A 127 7.39 6.97 7.82
CA LEU A 127 7.05 7.37 9.19
C LEU A 127 5.88 6.57 9.73
N ARG A 128 4.82 6.45 8.93
CA ARG A 128 3.60 5.75 9.31
C ARG A 128 3.83 4.28 9.58
N ARG A 129 4.58 3.58 8.71
CA ARG A 129 4.96 2.17 8.90
C ARG A 129 5.66 1.97 10.24
N HIS A 130 6.65 2.82 10.53
CA HIS A 130 7.41 2.76 11.77
C HIS A 130 6.50 2.96 12.98
N ALA A 131 5.73 4.06 13.00
CA ALA A 131 4.87 4.41 14.11
C ALA A 131 3.75 3.37 14.36
N LEU A 132 3.14 2.82 13.31
CA LEU A 132 2.14 1.76 13.47
C LEU A 132 2.75 0.52 14.13
N ARG A 133 3.95 0.10 13.70
CA ARG A 133 4.62 -1.08 14.25
C ARG A 133 5.01 -0.88 15.72
N THR A 134 5.58 0.27 16.06
CA THR A 134 6.02 0.56 17.43
C THR A 134 4.86 0.76 18.40
N THR A 135 3.72 1.26 17.92
CA THR A 135 2.48 1.38 18.71
C THR A 135 1.69 0.08 18.81
N GLY A 136 2.23 -1.02 18.31
CA GLY A 136 1.63 -2.35 18.42
C GLY A 136 0.64 -2.70 17.31
N VAL A 137 0.33 -1.75 16.41
CA VAL A 137 -0.54 -2.01 15.25
C VAL A 137 0.18 -2.93 14.29
N GLY A 138 -0.46 -4.06 14.00
CA GLY A 138 0.15 -5.09 13.17
C GLY A 138 1.28 -5.86 13.85
N THR A 139 1.36 -5.88 15.19
CA THR A 139 2.21 -6.86 15.88
C THR A 139 1.67 -8.27 15.65
N GLY A 140 2.57 -9.19 15.29
CA GLY A 140 2.20 -10.58 14.98
C GLY A 140 1.24 -10.69 13.80
N LEU A 141 1.50 -9.95 12.71
CA LEU A 141 0.69 -10.02 11.49
C LEU A 141 0.38 -11.47 11.11
N ALA A 142 -0.90 -11.73 10.88
CA ALA A 142 -1.36 -13.05 10.47
C ALA A 142 -0.69 -13.46 9.14
N PRO A 143 -0.33 -14.74 8.98
CA PRO A 143 0.21 -15.19 7.72
C PRO A 143 -0.84 -15.08 6.60
N VAL A 144 -0.37 -14.86 5.38
CA VAL A 144 -1.24 -14.66 4.20
C VAL A 144 -1.06 -15.77 3.18
N THR A 145 -2.16 -16.16 2.54
CA THR A 145 -2.12 -17.00 1.35
C THR A 145 -2.16 -16.09 0.15
N VAL A 146 -1.10 -16.10 -0.64
CA VAL A 146 -1.05 -15.44 -1.94
C VAL A 146 -1.67 -16.36 -2.99
N VAL A 147 -2.71 -15.90 -3.67
CA VAL A 147 -3.30 -16.61 -4.81
C VAL A 147 -2.91 -15.92 -6.11
N MET A 148 -2.24 -16.67 -6.98
CA MET A 148 -1.79 -16.19 -8.29
C MET A 148 -2.28 -17.14 -9.36
N ALA A 149 -2.94 -16.62 -10.39
CA ALA A 149 -3.31 -17.37 -11.58
C ALA A 149 -2.57 -16.80 -12.78
N THR A 150 -2.00 -17.66 -13.62
CA THR A 150 -1.27 -17.21 -14.80
C THR A 150 -1.49 -18.14 -15.98
N ARG A 151 -1.68 -17.56 -17.17
CA ARG A 151 -1.63 -18.27 -18.47
C ARG A 151 -0.30 -18.05 -19.19
N ARG A 152 0.67 -17.41 -18.52
CA ARG A 152 1.88 -16.82 -19.08
C ARG A 152 3.12 -17.40 -18.37
N PRO A 153 3.62 -18.58 -18.80
CA PRO A 153 4.74 -19.25 -18.14
C PRO A 153 5.96 -18.36 -17.90
N HIS A 154 6.24 -17.41 -18.81
CA HIS A 154 7.38 -16.51 -18.74
C HIS A 154 7.29 -15.47 -17.60
N TYR A 155 6.11 -15.23 -17.02
CA TYR A 155 5.94 -14.32 -15.88
C TYR A 155 6.07 -15.01 -14.52
N VAL A 156 6.03 -16.35 -14.45
CA VAL A 156 6.10 -17.08 -13.17
C VAL A 156 7.37 -16.74 -12.39
N ALA A 157 8.54 -16.80 -13.04
CA ALA A 157 9.81 -16.46 -12.40
C ALA A 157 9.89 -14.98 -11.98
N HIS A 158 9.22 -14.08 -12.69
CA HIS A 158 9.14 -12.66 -12.33
C HIS A 158 8.30 -12.47 -11.06
N ALA A 159 7.11 -13.05 -11.01
CA ALA A 159 6.23 -12.94 -9.87
C ALA A 159 6.81 -13.60 -8.60
N LEU A 160 7.34 -14.82 -8.70
CA LEU A 160 7.90 -15.55 -7.56
C LEU A 160 9.12 -14.86 -6.95
N ARG A 161 9.97 -14.22 -7.76
CA ARG A 161 11.11 -13.42 -7.25
C ARG A 161 10.67 -12.20 -6.45
N GLN A 162 9.55 -11.57 -6.82
CA GLN A 162 9.00 -10.44 -6.08
C GLN A 162 8.32 -10.90 -4.77
N LEU A 163 7.62 -12.03 -4.82
CA LEU A 163 7.05 -12.66 -3.63
C LEU A 163 8.11 -13.09 -2.62
N ALA A 164 9.21 -13.68 -3.08
CA ALA A 164 10.34 -14.09 -2.23
C ALA A 164 11.03 -12.92 -1.52
N ARG A 165 10.82 -11.68 -1.98
CA ARG A 165 11.39 -10.46 -1.38
C ARG A 165 10.46 -9.82 -0.35
N GLN A 166 9.27 -10.36 -0.11
CA GLN A 166 8.34 -9.78 0.88
C GLN A 166 8.92 -9.87 2.29
N ARG A 167 8.79 -8.79 3.07
CA ARG A 167 9.37 -8.64 4.41
C ARG A 167 8.27 -8.35 5.44
N GLY A 168 8.52 -8.76 6.68
CA GLY A 168 7.62 -8.47 7.80
C GLY A 168 6.29 -9.23 7.77
N VAL A 169 6.18 -10.29 6.97
CA VAL A 169 4.97 -11.09 6.79
C VAL A 169 5.32 -12.57 6.65
N GLY A 170 4.54 -13.45 7.29
CA GLY A 170 4.54 -14.88 6.97
C GLY A 170 3.66 -15.14 5.76
N LEU A 171 4.13 -15.89 4.78
CA LEU A 171 3.35 -16.15 3.57
C LEU A 171 3.47 -17.58 3.08
N GLU A 172 2.39 -18.05 2.43
CA GLU A 172 2.39 -19.19 1.52
C GLU A 172 1.82 -18.76 0.16
N ALA A 173 2.12 -19.51 -0.90
CA ALA A 173 1.62 -19.22 -2.24
C ALA A 173 0.79 -20.39 -2.79
N VAL A 174 -0.30 -20.07 -3.48
CA VAL A 174 -1.02 -21.00 -4.35
C VAL A 174 -0.94 -20.49 -5.79
N VAL A 175 -0.20 -21.20 -6.63
CA VAL A 175 0.05 -20.83 -8.02
C VAL A 175 -0.79 -21.70 -8.94
N ALA A 176 -1.80 -21.10 -9.56
CA ALA A 176 -2.61 -21.73 -10.58
C ALA A 176 -2.04 -21.50 -11.98
N LEU A 177 -1.52 -22.56 -12.60
CA LEU A 177 -1.00 -22.61 -13.95
C LEU A 177 -2.16 -22.87 -14.92
N HIS A 178 -2.66 -21.81 -15.53
CA HIS A 178 -3.86 -21.81 -16.36
C HIS A 178 -3.53 -22.26 -17.78
N GLY A 179 -3.90 -23.49 -18.12
CA GLY A 179 -3.71 -24.06 -19.46
C GLY A 179 -2.28 -24.52 -19.75
N PHE A 180 -1.44 -24.76 -18.73
CA PHE A 180 -0.10 -25.31 -18.95
C PHE A 180 0.47 -26.12 -17.79
N PRO A 181 1.34 -27.11 -18.06
CA PRO A 181 1.86 -27.98 -17.02
C PRO A 181 3.02 -27.34 -16.24
N ALA A 182 3.15 -27.73 -14.96
CA ALA A 182 4.20 -27.28 -14.04
C ALA A 182 5.61 -27.55 -14.56
N ALA A 183 5.78 -28.56 -15.41
CA ALA A 183 7.04 -28.86 -16.09
C ALA A 183 7.61 -27.66 -16.87
N ARG A 184 6.78 -26.72 -17.35
CA ARG A 184 7.24 -25.53 -18.08
C ARG A 184 7.90 -24.47 -17.22
N VAL A 185 7.71 -24.52 -15.91
CA VAL A 185 8.17 -23.50 -14.94
C VAL A 185 8.87 -24.11 -13.73
N ARG A 186 9.31 -25.37 -13.84
CA ARG A 186 9.88 -26.16 -12.74
C ARG A 186 11.02 -25.45 -12.01
N GLU A 187 11.91 -24.78 -12.75
CA GLU A 187 13.06 -24.06 -12.19
C GLU A 187 12.58 -22.91 -11.28
N ALA A 188 11.68 -22.05 -11.79
CA ALA A 188 11.11 -20.96 -11.02
C ALA A 188 10.36 -21.45 -9.75
N LEU A 189 9.66 -22.58 -9.85
CA LEU A 189 8.97 -23.18 -8.71
C LEU A 189 9.95 -23.69 -7.65
N ALA A 190 11.09 -24.27 -8.06
CA ALA A 190 12.09 -24.82 -7.16
C ALA A 190 12.91 -23.75 -6.42
N GLU A 191 13.04 -22.55 -6.99
CA GLU A 191 13.74 -21.42 -6.38
C GLU A 191 12.93 -20.67 -5.32
N PHE A 192 11.61 -20.90 -5.24
CA PHE A 192 10.75 -20.16 -4.33
C PHE A 192 10.94 -20.61 -2.87
N PRO A 193 11.29 -19.71 -1.93
CA PRO A 193 11.73 -20.10 -0.59
C PRO A 193 10.59 -20.33 0.42
N HIS A 194 9.33 -20.05 0.05
CA HIS A 194 8.18 -20.15 0.95
C HIS A 194 7.29 -21.36 0.61
N PRO A 195 6.43 -21.82 1.53
CA PRO A 195 5.46 -22.87 1.23
C PRO A 195 4.64 -22.54 0.00
N MET A 196 4.52 -23.50 -0.92
CA MET A 196 3.82 -23.30 -2.17
C MET A 196 3.03 -24.53 -2.58
N THR A 197 1.80 -24.29 -3.02
CA THR A 197 0.96 -25.28 -3.71
C THR A 197 0.82 -24.87 -5.18
N VAL A 198 0.98 -25.82 -6.09
CA VAL A 198 0.81 -25.59 -7.53
C VAL A 198 -0.41 -26.35 -8.01
N VAL A 199 -1.24 -25.70 -8.83
CA VAL A 199 -2.43 -26.30 -9.42
C VAL A 199 -2.44 -26.04 -10.91
N GLU A 200 -2.65 -27.09 -11.70
CA GLU A 200 -2.87 -26.94 -13.15
C GLU A 200 -4.37 -26.77 -13.40
N ALA A 201 -4.75 -25.69 -14.07
CA ALA A 201 -6.14 -25.35 -14.35
C ALA A 201 -6.48 -25.55 -15.83
N ASP A 202 -7.74 -25.88 -16.10
CA ASP A 202 -8.30 -25.99 -17.45
C ASP A 202 -8.11 -24.66 -18.22
N PRO A 203 -7.57 -24.67 -19.46
CA PRO A 203 -7.41 -23.46 -20.29
C PRO A 203 -8.72 -22.70 -20.58
N GLU A 204 -9.87 -23.37 -20.52
CA GLU A 204 -11.17 -22.78 -20.82
C GLU A 204 -11.89 -22.25 -19.57
N ALA A 205 -11.32 -22.42 -18.38
CA ALA A 205 -11.93 -21.95 -17.14
C ALA A 205 -11.90 -20.41 -17.05
N PRO A 206 -12.99 -19.75 -16.60
CA PRO A 206 -12.97 -18.32 -16.30
C PRO A 206 -11.89 -17.98 -15.25
N LEU A 207 -11.23 -16.84 -15.37
CA LEU A 207 -10.14 -16.44 -14.46
C LEU A 207 -10.57 -16.46 -12.99
N GLY A 208 -11.77 -15.95 -12.68
CA GLY A 208 -12.31 -15.99 -11.32
C GLY A 208 -12.48 -17.41 -10.78
N ALA A 209 -12.86 -18.38 -11.62
CA ALA A 209 -12.94 -19.78 -11.22
C ALA A 209 -11.55 -20.37 -10.92
N VAL A 210 -10.54 -20.02 -11.71
CA VAL A 210 -9.15 -20.44 -11.47
C VAL A 210 -8.59 -19.84 -10.17
N LEU A 211 -8.86 -18.55 -9.92
CA LEU A 211 -8.49 -17.90 -8.67
C LEU A 211 -9.21 -18.52 -7.46
N ASN A 212 -10.51 -18.84 -7.57
CA ASN A 212 -11.26 -19.52 -6.52
C ASN A 212 -10.73 -20.94 -6.25
N MET A 213 -10.35 -21.68 -7.30
CA MET A 213 -9.71 -22.98 -7.17
C MET A 213 -8.38 -22.88 -6.39
N ALA A 214 -7.60 -21.83 -6.64
CA ALA A 214 -6.38 -21.56 -5.87
C ALA A 214 -6.71 -21.18 -4.41
N ALA A 215 -7.65 -20.26 -4.20
CA ALA A 215 -8.08 -19.81 -2.88
C ALA A 215 -8.65 -20.93 -2.01
N ALA A 216 -9.31 -21.93 -2.59
CA ALA A 216 -9.80 -23.11 -1.87
C ALA A 216 -8.69 -23.98 -1.24
N ARG A 217 -7.42 -23.74 -1.60
CA ARG A 217 -6.24 -24.42 -1.02
C ARG A 217 -5.52 -23.57 0.02
N ALA A 218 -6.02 -22.37 0.31
CA ALA A 218 -5.47 -21.49 1.33
C ALA A 218 -5.54 -22.15 2.72
N SER A 219 -4.44 -22.14 3.44
CA SER A 219 -4.36 -22.63 4.81
C SER A 219 -4.48 -21.51 5.86
N THR A 220 -4.27 -20.25 5.44
CA THR A 220 -4.31 -19.10 6.34
C THR A 220 -5.69 -18.44 6.43
N GLY A 221 -5.86 -17.51 7.38
CA GLY A 221 -7.11 -16.76 7.56
C GLY A 221 -7.27 -15.56 6.61
N ILE A 222 -6.28 -15.28 5.76
CA ILE A 222 -6.24 -14.10 4.88
C ILE A 222 -5.79 -14.53 3.49
N VAL A 223 -6.57 -14.16 2.47
CA VAL A 223 -6.26 -14.43 1.06
C VAL A 223 -5.93 -13.11 0.38
N THR A 224 -4.87 -13.10 -0.42
CA THR A 224 -4.49 -11.94 -1.25
C THR A 224 -4.25 -12.36 -2.69
N LYS A 225 -4.83 -11.62 -3.63
CA LYS A 225 -4.55 -11.78 -5.07
C LYS A 225 -3.16 -11.24 -5.40
N TRP A 226 -2.55 -11.81 -6.43
CA TRP A 226 -1.31 -11.34 -7.02
C TRP A 226 -1.33 -11.53 -8.54
N ASP A 227 -1.15 -10.44 -9.29
CA ASP A 227 -1.02 -10.48 -10.75
C ASP A 227 0.44 -10.76 -11.16
N ASP A 228 0.64 -11.67 -12.11
CA ASP A 228 1.96 -12.21 -12.48
C ASP A 228 2.86 -11.23 -13.25
N ASP A 229 2.29 -10.19 -13.87
CA ASP A 229 3.00 -9.25 -14.74
C ASP A 229 3.27 -7.85 -14.16
N ASP A 230 2.69 -7.56 -12.99
CA ASP A 230 2.87 -6.31 -12.27
C ASP A 230 4.15 -6.26 -11.43
N TRP A 231 4.41 -5.11 -10.81
CA TRP A 231 5.50 -4.95 -9.85
C TRP A 231 5.00 -4.61 -8.45
N TYR A 232 5.63 -5.24 -7.46
CA TYR A 232 5.29 -5.13 -6.05
C TYR A 232 6.55 -4.90 -5.22
N GLY A 233 6.51 -3.90 -4.35
CA GLY A 233 7.58 -3.57 -3.43
C GLY A 233 7.69 -4.61 -2.30
N PRO A 234 8.84 -4.69 -1.62
CA PRO A 234 9.11 -5.73 -0.62
C PRO A 234 8.28 -5.64 0.66
N GLU A 235 7.53 -4.55 0.86
CA GLU A 235 6.62 -4.40 2.01
C GLU A 235 5.15 -4.41 1.59
N HIS A 236 4.83 -4.73 0.34
CA HIS A 236 3.46 -4.67 -0.20
C HIS A 236 2.45 -5.44 0.65
N LEU A 237 2.75 -6.71 0.97
CA LEU A 237 1.86 -7.54 1.78
C LEU A 237 1.74 -7.02 3.22
N ALA A 238 2.84 -6.52 3.79
CA ALA A 238 2.85 -5.93 5.13
C ALA A 238 2.02 -4.63 5.19
N ASP A 239 2.05 -3.81 4.13
CA ASP A 239 1.22 -2.60 4.04
C ASP A 239 -0.27 -2.94 3.99
N LEU A 240 -0.66 -3.94 3.19
CA LEU A 240 -2.06 -4.39 3.13
C LEU A 240 -2.53 -4.92 4.49
N LEU A 241 -1.70 -5.69 5.18
CA LEU A 241 -2.00 -6.19 6.51
C LEU A 241 -2.09 -5.07 7.56
N LEU A 242 -1.20 -4.09 7.50
CA LEU A 242 -1.31 -2.87 8.33
C LEU A 242 -2.62 -2.15 8.02
N ALA A 243 -2.97 -1.98 6.74
CA ALA A 243 -4.22 -1.37 6.31
C ALA A 243 -5.45 -2.08 6.86
N MET A 244 -5.47 -3.41 6.79
CA MET A 244 -6.54 -4.22 7.36
C MET A 244 -6.62 -4.02 8.88
N ALA A 245 -5.48 -4.05 9.56
CA ALA A 245 -5.41 -3.86 11.00
C ALA A 245 -5.93 -2.48 11.41
N TYR A 246 -5.39 -1.40 10.84
CA TYR A 246 -5.66 -0.04 11.31
C TYR A 246 -7.05 0.45 10.89
N SER A 247 -7.55 0.06 9.70
CA SER A 247 -8.88 0.46 9.22
C SER A 247 -10.00 -0.42 9.79
N GLY A 248 -9.70 -1.68 10.12
CA GLY A 248 -10.72 -2.69 10.44
C GLY A 248 -11.62 -3.01 9.24
N ALA A 249 -11.10 -2.91 8.02
CA ALA A 249 -11.80 -3.25 6.80
C ALA A 249 -11.76 -4.75 6.52
N GLU A 250 -12.84 -5.29 6.00
CA GLU A 250 -12.94 -6.71 5.62
C GLU A 250 -12.16 -7.00 4.33
N LEU A 251 -12.02 -5.99 3.45
CA LEU A 251 -11.21 -6.06 2.24
C LEU A 251 -10.37 -4.80 2.09
N VAL A 252 -9.10 -4.99 1.73
CA VAL A 252 -8.16 -3.90 1.46
C VAL A 252 -7.49 -4.08 0.11
N GLY A 253 -6.94 -2.99 -0.41
CA GLY A 253 -6.10 -2.99 -1.61
C GLY A 253 -5.48 -1.61 -1.81
N THR A 254 -4.67 -1.45 -2.85
CA THR A 254 -3.95 -0.19 -3.08
C THR A 254 -4.66 0.72 -4.08
N ALA A 255 -4.30 2.01 -4.06
CA ALA A 255 -4.61 2.91 -5.16
C ALA A 255 -3.83 2.51 -6.43
N PRO A 256 -4.48 2.37 -7.60
CA PRO A 256 -3.78 2.16 -8.87
C PRO A 256 -3.20 3.49 -9.35
N GLU A 257 -2.09 3.91 -8.74
CA GLU A 257 -1.51 5.23 -8.98
C GLU A 257 -0.33 5.22 -9.95
N PHE A 258 0.49 4.15 -9.97
CA PHE A 258 1.59 4.02 -10.92
C PHE A 258 1.25 3.03 -12.03
N PHE A 259 1.53 3.43 -13.27
CA PHE A 259 1.40 2.58 -14.44
C PHE A 259 2.69 2.60 -15.25
N TYR A 260 3.17 1.42 -15.63
CA TYR A 260 4.19 1.31 -16.66
C TYR A 260 3.53 1.02 -18.01
N LEU A 261 3.56 2.00 -18.89
CA LEU A 261 3.06 1.93 -20.26
C LEU A 261 4.16 1.31 -21.14
N GLN A 262 4.28 -0.01 -21.11
CA GLN A 262 5.31 -0.76 -21.83
C GLN A 262 5.50 -0.34 -23.31
N PRO A 263 4.44 -0.09 -24.09
CA PRO A 263 4.58 0.28 -25.51
C PRO A 263 5.20 1.66 -25.73
N LEU A 264 5.17 2.51 -24.72
CA LEU A 264 5.72 3.87 -24.76
C LEU A 264 7.05 3.97 -24.01
N ASP A 265 7.51 2.89 -23.37
CA ASP A 265 8.64 2.92 -22.43
C ASP A 265 8.52 4.12 -21.48
N ALA A 266 7.37 4.21 -20.79
CA ALA A 266 7.05 5.34 -19.93
C ALA A 266 6.35 4.89 -18.66
N THR A 267 6.72 5.51 -17.54
CA THR A 267 6.00 5.40 -16.28
C THR A 267 5.17 6.65 -16.08
N ILE A 268 3.91 6.48 -15.68
CA ILE A 268 3.05 7.57 -15.27
C ILE A 268 2.63 7.40 -13.82
N ARG A 269 2.33 8.52 -13.19
CA ARG A 269 1.64 8.57 -11.90
C ARG A 269 0.32 9.33 -12.05
N ARG A 270 -0.72 8.78 -11.46
CA ARG A 270 -2.05 9.37 -11.33
C ARG A 270 -2.32 9.70 -9.87
N VAL A 271 -2.97 10.83 -9.62
CA VAL A 271 -3.37 11.25 -8.26
C VAL A 271 -4.88 11.42 -8.12
N ASP A 272 -5.64 11.06 -9.15
CA ASP A 272 -7.11 11.09 -9.14
C ASP A 272 -7.74 9.90 -8.40
N TYR A 273 -6.92 8.90 -8.03
CA TYR A 273 -7.28 7.90 -7.02
C TYR A 273 -6.77 8.33 -5.64
N SER A 274 -7.67 8.73 -4.75
CA SER A 274 -7.32 8.98 -3.35
C SER A 274 -6.79 7.71 -2.69
N SER A 275 -5.73 7.80 -1.91
CA SER A 275 -5.24 6.71 -1.03
C SER A 275 -5.64 7.00 0.40
N GLU A 276 -5.55 5.96 1.23
CA GLU A 276 -5.85 5.99 2.64
C GLU A 276 -7.29 6.44 2.91
N VAL A 277 -8.25 5.80 2.23
CA VAL A 277 -9.67 6.15 2.28
C VAL A 277 -10.53 4.89 2.26
N TRP A 278 -11.73 5.00 2.82
CA TRP A 278 -12.82 4.07 2.48
C TRP A 278 -13.19 4.27 1.01
N ALA A 279 -13.28 3.17 0.27
CA ALA A 279 -13.51 3.19 -1.17
C ALA A 279 -14.47 2.07 -1.57
N ASP A 280 -14.91 2.07 -2.83
CA ASP A 280 -15.65 0.99 -3.48
C ASP A 280 -14.77 0.20 -4.46
N HIS A 281 -13.54 0.66 -4.69
CA HIS A 281 -12.62 0.13 -5.69
C HIS A 281 -11.16 0.23 -5.26
N VAL A 282 -10.39 -0.81 -5.54
CA VAL A 282 -8.94 -0.93 -5.35
C VAL A 282 -8.29 -1.54 -6.60
N ALA A 283 -6.97 -1.45 -6.73
CA ALA A 283 -6.25 -2.12 -7.80
C ALA A 283 -6.44 -3.66 -7.72
N GLY A 284 -6.84 -4.27 -8.83
CA GLY A 284 -7.25 -5.69 -8.89
C GLY A 284 -6.21 -6.67 -8.35
N GLY A 285 -4.96 -6.55 -8.80
CA GLY A 285 -3.83 -7.39 -8.35
C GLY A 285 -3.41 -7.20 -6.89
N THR A 286 -4.10 -6.34 -6.13
CA THR A 286 -3.72 -5.99 -4.75
C THR A 286 -4.80 -6.31 -3.72
N ILE A 287 -5.88 -6.98 -4.12
CA ILE A 287 -6.99 -7.32 -3.24
C ILE A 287 -6.50 -8.28 -2.15
N MET A 288 -6.66 -7.89 -0.89
CA MET A 288 -6.47 -8.73 0.29
C MET A 288 -7.75 -8.72 1.13
N VAL A 289 -8.17 -9.91 1.58
CA VAL A 289 -9.48 -10.10 2.22
C VAL A 289 -9.40 -11.22 3.27
N GLY A 290 -10.17 -11.09 4.34
CA GLY A 290 -10.34 -12.17 5.31
C GLY A 290 -10.97 -13.40 4.65
N ARG A 291 -10.46 -14.61 4.91
CA ARG A 291 -10.93 -15.83 4.24
C ARG A 291 -12.42 -16.09 4.49
N GLU A 292 -12.90 -15.84 5.70
CA GLU A 292 -14.33 -15.94 6.02
C GLU A 292 -15.17 -14.97 5.17
N THR A 293 -14.77 -13.70 5.08
CA THR A 293 -15.43 -12.70 4.22
C THR A 293 -15.39 -13.13 2.76
N PHE A 294 -14.26 -13.65 2.28
CA PHE A 294 -14.12 -14.14 0.91
C PHE A 294 -15.08 -15.29 0.60
N GLU A 295 -15.18 -16.27 1.51
CA GLU A 295 -16.10 -17.41 1.39
C GLU A 295 -17.57 -16.95 1.43
N GLN A 296 -17.93 -16.05 2.34
CA GLN A 296 -19.29 -15.47 2.44
C GLN A 296 -19.67 -14.66 1.19
N ALA A 297 -18.71 -13.96 0.59
CA ALA A 297 -18.91 -13.20 -0.64
C ALA A 297 -18.99 -14.07 -1.90
N GLY A 298 -18.73 -15.39 -1.80
CA GLY A 298 -18.71 -16.31 -2.94
C GLY A 298 -17.44 -16.26 -3.79
N GLY A 299 -16.39 -15.59 -3.30
CA GLY A 299 -15.10 -15.47 -3.96
C GLY A 299 -15.08 -14.54 -5.18
N PHE A 300 -14.12 -14.75 -6.07
CA PHE A 300 -14.02 -14.04 -7.34
C PHE A 300 -15.16 -14.44 -8.28
N GLY A 301 -15.70 -13.49 -9.05
CA GLY A 301 -16.76 -13.80 -10.00
C GLY A 301 -16.26 -14.70 -11.13
N ALA A 302 -16.87 -15.87 -11.33
CA ALA A 302 -16.61 -16.76 -12.46
C ALA A 302 -17.26 -16.24 -13.75
N LEU A 303 -16.81 -15.06 -14.18
CA LEU A 303 -17.34 -14.30 -15.30
C LEU A 303 -16.26 -14.14 -16.38
N ASP A 304 -16.66 -13.82 -17.61
CA ASP A 304 -15.72 -13.52 -18.70
C ASP A 304 -14.84 -12.30 -18.39
N ARG A 305 -15.37 -11.33 -17.64
CA ARG A 305 -14.67 -10.12 -17.17
C ARG A 305 -15.23 -9.62 -15.85
N GLY A 306 -14.39 -8.99 -15.04
CA GLY A 306 -14.82 -8.25 -13.85
C GLY A 306 -14.98 -9.12 -12.61
N GLU A 307 -14.16 -10.16 -12.52
CA GLU A 307 -14.03 -11.08 -11.39
C GLU A 307 -13.70 -10.34 -10.07
N ASP A 308 -12.80 -9.36 -10.13
CA ASP A 308 -12.43 -8.51 -8.98
C ASP A 308 -13.59 -7.60 -8.55
N ALA A 309 -14.24 -6.96 -9.54
CA ALA A 309 -15.35 -6.05 -9.29
C ALA A 309 -16.57 -6.80 -8.74
N HIS A 310 -16.74 -8.08 -9.09
CA HIS A 310 -17.74 -8.95 -8.50
C HIS A 310 -17.47 -9.14 -7.00
N LEU A 311 -16.26 -9.56 -6.62
CA LEU A 311 -15.88 -9.76 -5.23
C LEU A 311 -16.08 -8.49 -4.40
N LEU A 312 -15.60 -7.34 -4.88
CA LEU A 312 -15.76 -6.05 -4.21
C LEU A 312 -17.23 -5.70 -3.94
N ARG A 313 -18.10 -5.88 -4.94
CA ARG A 313 -19.54 -5.65 -4.79
C ARG A 313 -20.19 -6.64 -3.84
N ALA A 314 -19.79 -7.92 -3.87
CA ALA A 314 -20.33 -8.95 -3.01
C ALA A 314 -19.97 -8.71 -1.54
N VAL A 315 -18.72 -8.32 -1.26
CA VAL A 315 -18.29 -7.91 0.09
C VAL A 315 -19.10 -6.73 0.59
N ALA A 316 -19.28 -5.69 -0.24
CA ALA A 316 -20.08 -4.52 0.12
C ALA A 316 -21.56 -4.88 0.37
N ALA A 317 -22.14 -5.74 -0.46
CA ALA A 317 -23.52 -6.22 -0.30
C ALA A 317 -23.70 -7.06 0.98
N GLY A 318 -22.65 -7.76 1.43
CA GLY A 318 -22.60 -8.45 2.71
C GLY A 318 -22.37 -7.54 3.92
N GLY A 319 -22.30 -6.22 3.73
CA GLY A 319 -22.05 -5.24 4.79
C GLY A 319 -20.58 -5.01 5.12
N GLY A 320 -19.66 -5.68 4.41
CA GLY A 320 -18.22 -5.44 4.51
C GLY A 320 -17.83 -4.09 3.92
N ARG A 321 -16.72 -3.54 4.40
CA ARG A 321 -16.16 -2.27 3.96
C ARG A 321 -14.83 -2.50 3.26
N VAL A 322 -14.62 -1.72 2.21
CA VAL A 322 -13.38 -1.74 1.42
C VAL A 322 -12.54 -0.53 1.77
N TYR A 323 -11.27 -0.77 2.07
CA TYR A 323 -10.31 0.30 2.37
C TYR A 323 -9.16 0.31 1.36
N ARG A 324 -8.88 1.49 0.80
CA ARG A 324 -7.82 1.68 -0.19
C ARG A 324 -6.61 2.35 0.44
N THR A 325 -5.50 1.63 0.56
CA THR A 325 -4.22 2.15 1.05
C THR A 325 -3.39 2.80 -0.07
N HIS A 326 -2.23 3.37 0.26
CA HIS A 326 -1.29 3.95 -0.70
C HIS A 326 -0.85 2.95 -1.79
N GLY A 327 -0.61 3.46 -3.02
CA GLY A 327 -0.14 2.65 -4.15
C GLY A 327 1.36 2.74 -4.43
N LEU A 328 2.12 3.45 -3.59
CA LEU A 328 3.53 3.77 -3.86
C LEU A 328 4.42 2.53 -4.05
N GLY A 329 4.07 1.39 -3.46
CA GLY A 329 4.79 0.12 -3.61
C GLY A 329 4.27 -0.77 -4.74
N TYR A 330 3.41 -0.30 -5.64
CA TYR A 330 2.78 -1.10 -6.67
C TYR A 330 2.78 -0.39 -8.02
N ILE A 331 3.15 -1.11 -9.09
CA ILE A 331 3.07 -0.60 -10.46
C ILE A 331 2.30 -1.58 -11.33
N LEU A 332 1.26 -1.05 -11.95
CA LEU A 332 0.44 -1.79 -12.88
C LEU A 332 1.07 -1.76 -14.29
N ARG A 333 1.29 -2.93 -14.88
CA ARG A 333 1.76 -3.05 -16.27
C ARG A 333 0.61 -2.83 -17.24
N ARG A 334 0.84 -1.97 -18.24
CA ARG A 334 -0.05 -1.82 -19.40
C ARG A 334 0.69 -2.15 -20.70
N SER A 335 0.21 -3.16 -21.41
CA SER A 335 0.72 -3.59 -22.73
C SER A 335 -0.37 -3.45 -23.82
N VAL A 336 0.00 -3.49 -25.11
CA VAL A 336 -0.98 -3.43 -26.24
C VAL A 336 -1.69 -4.78 -26.49
N GLY A 337 -1.47 -5.80 -25.66
CA GLY A 337 -2.00 -7.14 -25.92
C GLY A 337 -3.51 -7.25 -25.67
N ALA A 338 -4.17 -8.15 -26.42
CA ALA A 338 -5.53 -8.62 -26.19
C ALA A 338 -5.73 -9.36 -24.84
N GLU A 339 -4.68 -9.39 -24.01
CA GLU A 339 -4.60 -10.13 -22.75
C GLU A 339 -4.96 -9.27 -21.53
N HIS A 340 -5.16 -7.96 -21.68
CA HIS A 340 -5.58 -7.08 -20.59
C HIS A 340 -7.08 -6.78 -20.65
N THR A 341 -7.77 -6.92 -19.51
CA THR A 341 -9.21 -6.66 -19.37
C THR A 341 -9.60 -5.18 -19.48
N TRP A 342 -8.64 -4.25 -19.45
CA TRP A 342 -8.87 -2.80 -19.54
C TRP A 342 -8.51 -2.26 -20.92
N ASN A 343 -9.51 -2.15 -21.80
CA ASN A 343 -9.37 -1.62 -23.17
C ASN A 343 -9.35 -0.08 -23.24
N LEU A 344 -8.68 0.60 -22.30
CA LEU A 344 -8.50 2.05 -22.39
C LEU A 344 -7.30 2.37 -23.30
N PRO A 345 -7.44 3.28 -24.28
CA PRO A 345 -6.31 3.72 -25.10
C PRO A 345 -5.17 4.27 -24.24
N LEU A 346 -3.91 4.06 -24.63
CA LEU A 346 -2.76 4.62 -23.92
C LEU A 346 -2.84 6.16 -23.77
N ALA A 347 -3.45 6.83 -24.73
CA ALA A 347 -3.71 8.28 -24.68
C ALA A 347 -4.60 8.70 -23.49
N HIS A 348 -5.51 7.83 -23.03
CA HIS A 348 -6.28 8.09 -21.81
C HIS A 348 -5.34 8.21 -20.61
N PHE A 349 -4.43 7.25 -20.45
CA PHE A 349 -3.49 7.20 -19.33
C PHE A 349 -2.55 8.42 -19.31
N LEU A 350 -2.04 8.83 -20.47
CA LEU A 350 -1.22 10.04 -20.58
C LEU A 350 -1.99 11.31 -20.20
N ARG A 351 -3.26 11.41 -20.59
CA ARG A 351 -4.08 12.62 -20.32
C ARG A 351 -4.39 12.83 -18.84
N VAL A 352 -4.55 11.73 -18.09
CA VAL A 352 -4.93 11.78 -16.67
C VAL A 352 -3.72 11.67 -15.74
N ALA A 353 -2.51 11.56 -16.30
CA ALA A 353 -1.28 11.51 -15.53
C ALA A 353 -1.01 12.87 -14.87
N ALA A 354 -0.76 12.86 -13.57
CA ALA A 354 -0.19 14.00 -12.86
C ALA A 354 1.32 14.09 -13.09
N ASN A 355 1.97 12.93 -13.21
CA ASN A 355 3.38 12.85 -13.57
C ASN A 355 3.66 11.87 -14.68
N GLN A 356 4.72 12.14 -15.45
CA GLN A 356 5.18 11.28 -16.53
C GLN A 356 6.70 11.27 -16.60
N TRP A 357 7.28 10.08 -16.71
CA TRP A 357 8.71 9.88 -16.91
C TRP A 357 8.98 8.86 -18.00
N ARG A 358 10.10 9.04 -18.71
CA ARG A 358 10.61 8.05 -19.66
C ARG A 358 11.28 6.89 -18.91
N GLY A 359 11.07 5.67 -19.39
CA GLY A 359 11.56 4.44 -18.82
C GLY A 359 10.74 3.93 -17.64
N PHE A 360 11.23 2.86 -17.04
CA PHE A 360 10.74 2.35 -15.76
C PHE A 360 11.23 3.27 -14.61
N ARG A 361 10.31 4.06 -14.04
CA ARG A 361 10.58 5.12 -13.05
C ARG A 361 9.62 4.97 -11.87
N PRO A 362 9.82 3.96 -11.04
CA PRO A 362 8.96 3.69 -9.89
C PRO A 362 9.16 4.70 -8.76
N SER A 363 8.23 4.71 -7.82
CA SER A 363 8.50 5.23 -6.47
C SER A 363 9.69 4.49 -5.84
N VAL A 364 10.43 5.16 -4.95
CA VAL A 364 11.53 4.51 -4.22
C VAL A 364 11.05 3.39 -3.30
N MET A 365 9.74 3.32 -3.01
CA MET A 365 9.16 2.25 -2.21
C MET A 365 9.12 0.91 -2.93
N LEU A 366 9.27 0.89 -4.26
CA LEU A 366 9.34 -0.35 -5.02
C LEU A 366 10.67 -1.09 -4.81
N GLU A 367 11.74 -0.40 -4.39
CA GLU A 367 13.11 -0.94 -4.32
C GLU A 367 13.49 -1.68 -5.63
N ALA A 368 13.16 -1.05 -6.76
CA ALA A 368 13.54 -1.56 -8.06
C ALA A 368 15.07 -1.55 -8.21
N PRO A 369 15.67 -2.61 -8.79
CA PRO A 369 17.09 -2.65 -9.09
C PRO A 369 17.49 -1.63 -10.16
#